data_AF-A0A529LTK5-F1
#
_entry.id   AF-A0A529LTK5-F1
#
_cell.length_a   1.000
_cell.length_b   1.000
_cell.length_c   1.000
_cell.angle_alpha   90.00
_cell.angle_beta   90.00
_cell.angle_gamma   90.00
#
_symmetry.space_group_name_H-M   'P 1'
#
loop_
_entity.id
_entity.type
_entity.pdbx_description
1 polymer ?
#
loop_
_entity_poly.entity_id
_entity_poly.type
_entity_poly.pdbx_seq_one_letter_code
_entity_poly.pdbx_strand_id
1 'polypeptide(L)'
;RAGNITIANAPGTGIADDKAIYSYMPEIVEFYTGRKAILGNIPTWRCSEPDSLKYVLEHISELVIKEVHGSGGYGMLVGPAATK
;
A
#
# COMPACT_ATOMS: atom_id res chain seq x y z
N ARG A 1 6.23 3.01 -29.38
CA ARG A 1 6.88 1.67 -29.36
C ARG A 1 6.72 1.03 -30.74
N ALA A 2 7.67 0.22 -31.20
CA ALA A 2 7.67 -0.40 -32.55
C ALA A 2 7.10 -1.83 -32.61
N GLY A 3 6.77 -2.46 -31.48
CA GLY A 3 6.08 -3.77 -31.43
C GLY A 3 6.94 -5.02 -31.67
N ASN A 4 8.24 -4.85 -31.96
CA ASN A 4 9.10 -5.98 -32.38
C ASN A 4 9.68 -6.83 -31.23
N ILE A 5 9.49 -6.42 -29.96
CA ILE A 5 10.03 -7.09 -28.77
C ILE A 5 8.97 -7.08 -27.67
N THR A 6 8.84 -8.20 -26.95
CA THR A 6 8.06 -8.32 -25.72
C THR A 6 8.99 -8.31 -24.50
N ILE A 7 8.65 -7.52 -23.48
CA ILE A 7 9.42 -7.42 -22.23
C ILE A 7 8.55 -7.98 -21.11
N ALA A 8 9.11 -8.88 -20.30
CA ALA A 8 8.48 -9.44 -19.11
C ALA A 8 9.35 -9.15 -17.87
N ASN A 9 8.88 -8.43 -16.85
CA ASN A 9 7.57 -7.78 -16.75
C ASN A 9 7.44 -6.53 -17.64
N ALA A 10 6.19 -6.18 -17.99
CA ALA A 10 5.92 -4.99 -18.80
C ALA A 10 6.39 -3.71 -18.06
N PRO A 11 7.08 -2.77 -18.74
CA PRO A 11 7.42 -1.50 -18.11
C PRO A 11 6.16 -0.76 -17.64
N GLY A 12 6.17 -0.27 -16.39
CA GLY A 12 5.04 0.41 -15.77
C GLY A 12 4.24 -0.45 -14.78
N THR A 13 4.54 -1.74 -14.61
CA THR A 13 3.84 -2.60 -13.63
C THR A 13 4.00 -2.13 -12.19
N GLY A 14 5.03 -1.33 -11.88
CA GLY A 14 5.32 -0.82 -10.54
C GLY A 14 4.23 0.08 -9.93
N ILE A 15 3.27 0.55 -10.74
CA ILE A 15 2.10 1.25 -10.20
C ILE A 15 1.13 0.28 -9.51
N ALA A 16 1.05 -0.97 -9.96
CA ALA A 16 0.06 -1.93 -9.47
C ALA A 16 0.41 -2.50 -8.10
N ASP A 17 1.68 -2.52 -7.73
CA ASP A 17 2.20 -3.02 -6.44
C ASP A 17 2.66 -1.90 -5.50
N ASP A 18 2.42 -0.64 -5.85
CA ASP A 18 2.73 0.50 -4.98
C ASP A 18 1.94 0.41 -3.66
N LYS A 19 2.56 0.83 -2.55
CA LYS A 19 1.96 0.75 -1.20
C LYS A 19 0.68 1.58 -1.09
N ALA A 20 0.57 2.70 -1.80
CA ALA A 20 -0.66 3.49 -1.82
C ALA A 20 -1.76 2.75 -2.58
N ILE A 21 -1.44 2.14 -3.72
CA ILE A 21 -2.40 1.36 -4.52
C ILE A 21 -2.88 0.11 -3.78
N TYR A 22 -2.01 -0.55 -3.01
CA TYR A 22 -2.38 -1.68 -2.16
C TYR A 22 -3.62 -1.39 -1.31
N SER A 23 -3.75 -0.18 -0.76
CA SER A 23 -4.88 0.19 0.12
C SER A 23 -6.25 0.22 -0.58
N TYR A 24 -6.30 0.11 -1.91
CA TYR A 24 -7.52 0.06 -2.73
C TYR A 24 -7.76 -1.33 -3.35
N MET A 25 -6.94 -2.33 -3.00
CA MET A 25 -6.99 -3.65 -3.68
C MET A 25 -8.36 -4.34 -3.60
N PRO A 26 -9.09 -4.32 -2.45
CA PRO A 26 -10.43 -4.90 -2.38
C PRO A 26 -11.40 -4.27 -3.39
N GLU A 27 -11.40 -2.94 -3.49
CA GLU A 27 -12.26 -2.17 -4.40
C GLU A 27 -11.87 -2.39 -5.86
N ILE A 28 -10.56 -2.47 -6.16
CA ILE A 28 -10.04 -2.80 -7.49
C ILE A 28 -10.54 -4.18 -7.93
N VAL A 29 -10.44 -5.20 -7.06
CA VAL A 29 -10.91 -6.55 -7.37
C VAL A 29 -12.41 -6.56 -7.62
N GLU A 30 -13.19 -5.88 -6.78
CA GLU A 30 -14.65 -5.82 -6.94
C GLU A 30 -15.05 -5.08 -8.22
N PHE A 31 -14.41 -3.95 -8.51
CA PHE A 31 -14.66 -3.17 -9.71
C PHE A 31 -14.42 -3.98 -11.01
N TYR A 32 -13.30 -4.70 -11.10
CA TYR A 32 -12.95 -5.43 -12.33
C TYR A 32 -13.61 -6.81 -12.46
N THR A 33 -13.95 -7.45 -11.34
CA THR A 33 -14.46 -8.84 -11.36
C THR A 33 -15.93 -8.97 -10.98
N GLY A 34 -16.55 -7.91 -10.46
CA GLY A 34 -17.92 -7.94 -9.91
C GLY A 34 -18.06 -8.79 -8.66
N ARG A 35 -16.95 -9.22 -8.05
CA ARG A 35 -16.92 -10.09 -6.86
C ARG A 35 -16.05 -9.47 -5.79
N LYS A 36 -16.46 -9.65 -4.53
CA LYS A 36 -15.64 -9.26 -3.38
C LYS A 36 -14.31 -10.00 -3.37
N ALA A 37 -13.26 -9.33 -2.92
CA ALA A 37 -11.94 -9.94 -2.74
C ALA A 37 -12.03 -11.14 -1.78
N ILE A 38 -11.49 -12.28 -2.23
CA ILE A 38 -11.46 -13.52 -1.42
C ILE A 38 -10.39 -13.41 -0.32
N LEU A 39 -9.25 -12.80 -0.66
CA LEU A 39 -8.20 -12.50 0.30
C LEU A 39 -8.44 -11.10 0.87
N GLY A 40 -8.53 -11.02 2.19
CA GLY A 40 -8.65 -9.75 2.90
C GLY A 40 -7.34 -8.97 2.86
N ASN A 41 -7.44 -7.66 2.68
CA ASN A 41 -6.31 -6.77 2.89
C ASN A 41 -6.09 -6.54 4.38
N ILE A 42 -4.84 -6.27 4.74
CA ILE A 42 -4.52 -5.73 6.07
C ILE A 42 -5.08 -4.30 6.13
N PRO A 43 -5.80 -3.93 7.21
CA PRO A 43 -6.24 -2.55 7.41
C PRO A 43 -5.07 -1.58 7.24
N THR A 44 -5.25 -0.62 6.34
CA THR A 44 -4.19 0.32 5.94
C THR A 44 -4.75 1.72 5.93
N TRP A 45 -4.14 2.60 6.72
CA TRP A 45 -4.52 4.00 6.84
C TRP A 45 -3.61 4.86 5.97
N ARG A 46 -4.21 5.70 5.11
CA ARG A 46 -3.45 6.63 4.26
C ARG A 46 -3.26 7.95 4.99
N CYS A 47 -2.03 8.26 5.39
CA CYS A 47 -1.71 9.50 6.11
C CYS A 47 -1.93 10.79 5.29
N SER A 48 -2.22 10.71 3.99
CA SER A 48 -2.69 11.84 3.19
C SER A 48 -4.13 12.26 3.52
N GLU A 49 -4.91 11.38 4.17
CA GLU A 49 -6.27 11.64 4.62
C GLU A 49 -6.25 12.11 6.08
N PRO A 50 -6.87 13.26 6.42
CA PRO A 50 -6.77 13.83 7.77
C PRO A 50 -7.23 12.90 8.91
N ASP A 51 -8.34 12.19 8.72
CA ASP A 51 -8.88 11.30 9.76
C ASP A 51 -8.01 10.05 9.96
N SER A 52 -7.50 9.49 8.86
CA SER A 52 -6.53 8.40 8.87
C SER A 52 -5.23 8.82 9.57
N LEU A 53 -4.72 10.02 9.26
CA LEU A 53 -3.52 10.57 9.91
C LEU A 53 -3.74 10.75 11.41
N LYS A 54 -4.89 11.30 11.81
CA LYS A 54 -5.25 11.47 13.22
C LYS A 54 -5.22 10.14 13.97
N TYR A 55 -5.87 9.11 13.43
CA TYR A 55 -5.85 7.76 14.02
C TYR A 55 -4.41 7.22 14.14
N VAL A 56 -3.61 7.36 13.08
CA VAL A 56 -2.22 6.88 13.10
C VAL A 56 -1.39 7.58 14.17
N LEU A 57 -1.55 8.88 14.38
CA LEU A 57 -0.84 9.62 15.42
C LEU A 57 -1.28 9.23 16.83
N GLU A 58 -2.58 9.01 17.04
CA GLU A 58 -3.15 8.58 18.34
C GLU A 58 -2.71 7.16 18.73
N HIS A 59 -2.46 6.29 17.74
CA HIS A 59 -2.12 4.87 17.92
C HIS A 59 -0.71 4.51 17.45
N ILE A 60 0.20 5.48 17.34
CA ILE A 60 1.53 5.28 16.73
C ILE A 60 2.34 4.14 17.36
N SER A 61 2.20 3.92 18.67
CA SER A 61 2.89 2.84 19.41
C SER A 61 2.34 1.43 19.12
N GLU A 62 1.23 1.32 18.40
CA GLU A 62 0.56 0.05 18.09
C GLU A 62 0.68 -0.31 16.60
N LEU A 63 1.18 0.61 15.77
CA LEU A 63 1.15 0.51 14.32
C LEU A 63 2.54 0.31 13.71
N VAL A 64 2.55 -0.16 12.47
CA VAL A 64 3.73 -0.13 11.59
C VAL A 64 3.50 0.95 10.54
N ILE A 65 4.32 2.00 10.56
CA ILE A 65 4.24 3.12 9.61
C ILE A 65 5.32 2.93 8.56
N LYS A 66 4.98 3.13 7.28
CA LYS A 66 5.91 2.97 6.16
C LYS A 66 5.75 4.16 5.21
N GLU A 67 6.86 4.72 4.75
CA GLU A 67 6.87 5.63 3.61
C GLU A 67 6.38 4.90 2.35
N VAL A 68 5.56 5.60 1.56
CA VAL A 68 5.02 5.08 0.29
C VAL A 68 6.16 4.78 -0.68
N HIS A 69 7.02 5.78 -0.90
CA HIS A 69 8.24 5.66 -1.69
C HIS A 69 9.33 5.02 -0.82
N GLY A 70 9.64 3.75 -1.06
CA GLY A 70 10.67 3.04 -0.31
C GLY A 70 10.70 1.56 -0.61
N SER A 71 11.80 0.90 -0.28
CA SER A 71 11.99 -0.54 -0.47
C SER A 71 12.68 -1.13 0.75
N GLY A 72 12.62 -2.47 0.92
CA GLY A 72 13.51 -3.18 1.86
C GLY A 72 13.45 -2.76 3.34
N GLY A 73 12.34 -2.22 3.82
CA GLY A 73 12.18 -1.80 5.22
C GLY A 73 12.75 -0.41 5.56
N TYR A 74 13.32 0.32 4.61
CA TYR A 74 13.69 1.73 4.79
C TYR A 74 12.44 2.60 4.90
N GLY A 75 12.54 3.70 5.66
CA GLY A 75 11.41 4.62 5.88
C GLY A 75 10.27 3.99 6.70
N MET A 76 10.59 3.03 7.58
CA MET A 76 9.61 2.32 8.40
C MET A 76 9.80 2.58 9.89
N LEU A 77 8.71 2.83 10.60
CA LEU A 77 8.62 2.83 12.05
C LEU A 77 7.82 1.61 12.50
N VAL A 78 8.36 0.84 13.44
CA VAL A 78 7.63 -0.23 14.13
C VAL A 78 7.27 0.27 15.51
N GLY A 79 6.07 0.82 15.67
CA GLY A 79 5.59 1.46 16.89
C GLY A 79 5.82 0.63 18.16
N PRO A 80 5.41 -0.65 18.21
CA PRO A 80 5.57 -1.49 19.41
C PRO A 80 7.03 -1.75 19.83
N ALA A 81 7.98 -1.55 18.92
CA ALA A 81 9.41 -1.75 19.16
C ALA A 81 10.19 -0.42 19.24
N ALA A 82 9.51 0.71 19.10
CA ALA A 82 10.12 2.04 19.16
C ALA A 82 10.23 2.51 20.62
N THR A 83 11.31 3.22 20.94
CA THR A 83 11.39 3.99 22.18
C THR A 83 10.56 5.27 22.05
N LYS A 84 10.13 5.82 23.18
CA LYS A 84 9.55 7.18 23.22
C LYS A 84 10.59 8.24 22.92
#